data_AF-A0A136LPJ1-F1
#
_entry.id   AF-A0A136LPJ1-F1
#
_cell.length_a   1.000
_cell.length_b   1.000
_cell.length_c   1.000
_cell.angle_alpha   90.00
_cell.angle_beta   90.00
_cell.angle_gamma   90.00
#
_symmetry.space_group_name_H-M   'P 1'
#
loop_
_entity.id
_entity.type
_entity.pdbx_description
1 polymer ?
#
loop_
_entity_poly.entity_id
_entity_poly.type
_entity_poly.pdbx_seq_one_letter_code
_entity_poly.pdbx_strand_id
1 'polypeptide(L)'
;MADFPEFEASAFWQEPDFILTDLVSLMANRMNAELGITLMVRGTIMTGTLIGERDYLTAVSKMFKRITRDMLEKPTEEDLQSIEEAFAFDDLAEDFYPAGEPEQAELPDILPMEELTTQEAPAGLPPIRFLHLKDPVIVSPGSSMAFRDSALPIMRIRLNQIEGWMLGRVMMMTSDDYPSYDDDDENEAPSSRYPRGGFIQ
;
A
#
# COMPACT_ATOMS: atom_id res chain seq x y z
N MET A 1 4.90 46.30 7.22
CA MET A 1 5.91 45.23 7.36
C MET A 1 5.13 43.93 7.24
N ALA A 2 5.32 43.20 6.16
CA ALA A 2 4.68 41.89 5.99
C ALA A 2 5.40 40.91 6.92
N ASP A 3 4.63 40.32 7.82
CA ASP A 3 5.07 39.27 8.75
C ASP A 3 5.15 37.98 7.93
N PHE A 4 6.32 37.67 7.38
CA PHE A 4 6.55 36.37 6.76
C PHE A 4 6.76 35.36 7.90
N PRO A 5 6.09 34.20 7.90
CA PRO A 5 6.29 33.20 8.93
C PRO A 5 7.78 32.83 8.99
N GLU A 6 8.36 32.90 10.19
CA GLU A 6 9.77 32.54 10.42
C GLU A 6 9.98 31.10 9.94
N PHE A 7 10.84 30.92 8.94
CA PHE A 7 11.24 29.62 8.45
C PHE A 7 12.05 28.91 9.55
N GLU A 8 11.40 28.04 10.32
CA GLU A 8 12.08 27.19 11.29
C GLU A 8 12.87 26.10 10.55
N ALA A 9 14.18 26.32 10.38
CA ALA A 9 15.08 25.36 9.75
C ALA A 9 15.09 23.97 10.42
N SER A 10 14.64 23.87 11.68
CA SER A 10 14.43 22.60 12.39
C SER A 10 13.22 21.81 11.91
N ALA A 11 12.17 22.48 11.40
CA ALA A 11 10.98 21.83 10.87
C ALA A 11 11.22 21.21 9.50
N PHE A 12 12.10 21.83 8.69
CA PHE A 12 12.45 21.37 7.34
C PHE A 12 12.94 19.91 7.30
N TRP A 13 13.76 19.48 8.27
CA TRP A 13 14.26 18.10 8.35
C TRP A 13 13.24 17.07 8.85
N GLN A 14 12.06 17.53 9.31
CA GLN A 14 10.97 16.65 9.74
C GLN A 14 9.91 16.44 8.66
N GLU A 15 10.00 17.20 7.57
CA GLU A 15 9.13 17.04 6.42
C GLU A 15 9.54 15.80 5.62
N PRO A 16 8.57 15.00 5.14
CA PRO A 16 8.87 13.90 4.24
C PRO A 16 9.44 14.44 2.92
N ASP A 17 10.27 13.63 2.26
CA ASP A 17 10.71 13.91 0.88
C ASP A 17 9.47 14.08 -0.01
N PHE A 18 9.31 15.27 -0.60
CA PHE A 18 8.12 15.61 -1.38
C PHE A 18 8.01 14.77 -2.66
N ILE A 19 9.13 14.42 -3.30
CA ILE A 19 9.16 13.58 -4.51
C ILE A 19 8.70 12.17 -4.16
N LEU A 20 9.20 11.63 -3.04
CA LEU A 20 8.76 10.33 -2.55
C LEU A 20 7.28 10.34 -2.17
N THR A 21 6.83 11.44 -1.57
CA THR A 21 5.41 11.62 -1.21
C THR A 21 4.52 11.61 -2.45
N ASP A 22 4.90 12.35 -3.50
CA ASP A 22 4.18 12.39 -4.78
C ASP A 22 4.20 11.03 -5.48
N LEU A 23 5.33 10.32 -5.43
CA LEU A 23 5.43 8.97 -5.97
C LEU A 23 4.45 8.01 -5.27
N VAL A 24 4.41 8.01 -3.93
CA VAL A 24 3.50 7.16 -3.16
C VAL A 24 2.05 7.53 -3.47
N SER A 25 1.73 8.82 -3.48
CA SER A 25 0.41 9.36 -3.81
C SER A 25 -0.05 8.92 -5.20
N LEU A 26 0.71 9.28 -6.23
CA LEU A 26 0.28 9.15 -7.61
C LEU A 26 0.42 7.72 -8.12
N MET A 27 1.55 7.06 -7.83
CA MET A 27 1.82 5.75 -8.41
C MET A 27 1.19 4.64 -7.59
N ALA A 28 1.52 4.58 -6.29
CA ALA A 28 1.09 3.46 -5.46
C ALA A 28 -0.38 3.56 -5.09
N ASN A 29 -0.83 4.72 -4.62
CA ASN A 29 -2.21 4.86 -4.14
C ASN A 29 -3.21 5.14 -5.27
N ARG A 30 -2.94 6.13 -6.13
CA ARG A 30 -3.89 6.54 -7.19
C ARG A 30 -3.90 5.58 -8.37
N MET A 31 -2.74 5.17 -8.86
CA MET A 31 -2.63 4.27 -10.02
C MET A 31 -2.61 2.78 -9.66
N ASN A 32 -2.59 2.45 -8.36
CA ASN A 32 -2.45 1.08 -7.86
C ASN A 32 -1.25 0.32 -8.48
N ALA A 33 -0.13 1.01 -8.66
CA ALA A 33 1.07 0.44 -9.26
C ALA A 33 1.96 -0.24 -8.20
N GLU A 34 2.49 -1.42 -8.53
CA GLU A 34 3.48 -2.11 -7.72
C GLU A 34 4.90 -1.72 -8.16
N LEU A 35 5.65 -1.05 -7.28
CA LEU A 35 6.99 -0.53 -7.59
C LEU A 35 8.04 -1.18 -6.69
N GLY A 36 9.04 -1.85 -7.27
CA GLY A 36 10.23 -2.21 -6.49
C GLY A 36 10.88 -0.94 -5.95
N ILE A 37 11.12 -0.87 -4.64
CA ILE A 37 11.75 0.29 -3.99
C ILE A 37 12.76 -0.19 -2.94
N THR A 38 13.86 0.55 -2.85
CA THR A 38 14.84 0.43 -1.77
C THR A 38 14.85 1.73 -0.97
N LEU A 39 14.77 1.62 0.34
CA LEU A 39 14.70 2.72 1.30
C LEU A 39 15.91 2.65 2.24
N MET A 40 16.44 3.82 2.60
CA MET A 40 17.44 4.00 3.62
C MET A 40 16.76 4.64 4.84
N VAL A 41 16.78 3.95 5.97
CA VAL A 41 16.12 4.39 7.21
C VAL A 41 17.08 4.15 8.37
N ARG A 42 17.59 5.23 8.98
CA ARG A 42 18.48 5.19 10.15
C ARG A 42 19.68 4.26 9.96
N GLY A 43 20.31 4.33 8.78
CA GLY A 43 21.45 3.47 8.42
C GLY A 43 21.11 2.00 8.12
N THR A 44 19.83 1.64 8.07
CA THR A 44 19.36 0.33 7.60
C THR A 44 18.84 0.44 6.17
N ILE A 45 19.16 -0.55 5.33
CA ILE A 45 18.64 -0.64 3.97
C ILE A 45 17.43 -1.58 3.99
N MET A 46 16.30 -1.12 3.48
CA MET A 46 15.09 -1.94 3.32
C MET A 46 14.73 -1.98 1.86
N THR A 47 14.42 -3.15 1.31
CA THR A 47 13.92 -3.29 -0.06
C THR A 47 12.62 -4.05 -0.08
N GLY A 48 11.72 -3.73 -0.99
CA GLY A 48 10.45 -4.43 -1.14
C GLY A 48 9.68 -3.90 -2.34
N THR A 49 8.42 -4.31 -2.44
CA THR A 49 7.48 -3.77 -3.42
C THR A 49 6.61 -2.73 -2.73
N LEU A 50 6.69 -1.48 -3.16
CA LEU A 50 5.74 -0.43 -2.81
C LEU A 50 4.35 -0.81 -3.31
N ILE A 51 3.38 -0.80 -2.41
CA ILE A 51 1.97 -1.08 -2.68
C ILE A 51 1.11 0.09 -2.23
N GLY A 52 -0.10 0.18 -2.76
CA GLY A 52 -1.08 1.17 -2.34
C GLY A 52 -1.55 0.96 -0.89
N GLU A 53 -2.03 2.01 -0.26
CA GLU A 53 -2.60 1.95 1.09
C GLU A 53 -3.80 1.00 1.19
N ARG A 54 -4.68 0.98 0.18
CA ARG A 54 -5.82 0.06 0.14
C ARG A 54 -5.36 -1.39 0.19
N ASP A 55 -4.40 -1.75 -0.66
CA ASP A 55 -3.84 -3.11 -0.69
C ASP A 55 -3.19 -3.50 0.63
N TYR A 56 -2.51 -2.54 1.29
CA TYR A 56 -1.97 -2.74 2.63
C TYR A 56 -3.08 -3.02 3.65
N LEU A 57 -4.12 -2.18 3.70
CA LEU A 57 -5.23 -2.33 4.65
C LEU A 57 -5.98 -3.64 4.41
N THR A 58 -6.21 -4.02 3.15
CA THR A 58 -6.86 -5.29 2.79
C THR A 58 -6.03 -6.48 3.27
N ALA A 59 -4.71 -6.43 3.11
CA ALA A 59 -3.83 -7.47 3.61
C ALA A 59 -3.86 -7.57 5.15
N VAL A 60 -3.89 -6.44 5.86
CA VAL A 60 -4.04 -6.41 7.33
C VAL A 60 -5.40 -6.97 7.75
N SER A 61 -6.51 -6.49 7.15
CA SER A 61 -7.87 -6.96 7.41
C SER A 61 -7.96 -8.47 7.27
N LYS A 62 -7.49 -9.02 6.13
CA LYS A 62 -7.50 -10.46 5.86
C LYS A 62 -6.71 -11.26 6.90
N MET A 63 -5.55 -10.75 7.34
CA MET A 63 -4.78 -11.43 8.38
C MET A 63 -5.54 -11.52 9.69
N PHE A 64 -6.07 -10.39 10.19
CA PHE A 64 -6.79 -10.38 11.47
C PHE A 64 -8.07 -11.21 11.41
N LYS A 65 -8.82 -11.13 10.31
CA LYS A 65 -9.99 -11.98 10.06
C LYS A 65 -9.63 -13.47 10.11
N ARG A 66 -8.53 -13.86 9.45
CA ARG A 66 -8.05 -15.25 9.46
C ARG A 66 -7.60 -15.71 10.86
N ILE A 67 -6.76 -14.94 11.54
CA ILE A 67 -6.26 -15.30 12.88
C ILE A 67 -7.43 -15.47 13.85
N THR A 68 -8.41 -14.56 13.80
CA THR A 68 -9.56 -14.59 14.71
C THR A 68 -10.48 -15.76 14.40
N ARG A 69 -10.72 -16.05 13.11
CA ARG A 69 -11.48 -17.23 12.67
C ARG A 69 -10.80 -18.53 13.10
N ASP A 70 -9.49 -18.64 12.95
CA ASP A 70 -8.71 -19.84 13.31
C ASP A 70 -8.67 -20.09 14.83
N MET A 71 -8.90 -19.05 15.65
CA MET A 71 -9.02 -19.17 17.11
C MET A 71 -10.40 -19.67 17.58
N LEU A 72 -11.41 -19.66 16.71
CA LEU A 72 -12.76 -20.12 17.03
C LEU A 72 -12.93 -21.59 16.64
N GLU A 73 -13.33 -22.45 17.59
CA GLU A 73 -13.50 -23.88 17.33
C GLU A 73 -14.69 -24.19 16.40
N LYS A 74 -15.77 -23.40 16.50
CA LYS A 74 -16.98 -23.49 15.67
C LYS A 74 -17.63 -22.10 15.55
N PRO A 75 -17.15 -21.24 14.63
CA PRO A 75 -17.73 -19.91 14.45
C PRO A 75 -19.19 -20.03 13.98
N THR A 76 -20.07 -19.24 14.60
CA THR A 76 -21.44 -19.04 14.09
C THR A 76 -21.45 -17.95 13.02
N GLU A 77 -22.54 -17.84 12.24
CA GLU A 77 -22.72 -16.76 11.26
C GLU A 77 -22.64 -15.37 11.90
N GLU A 78 -23.15 -15.22 13.14
CA GLU A 78 -23.08 -13.97 13.90
C GLU A 78 -21.64 -13.62 14.31
N ASP A 79 -20.84 -14.64 14.69
CA ASP A 79 -19.41 -14.44 15.00
C ASP A 79 -18.62 -14.02 13.75
N LEU A 80 -18.92 -14.62 12.59
CA LEU A 80 -18.27 -14.29 11.33
C LEU A 80 -18.58 -12.85 10.89
N GLN A 81 -19.84 -12.43 10.97
CA GLN A 81 -20.24 -11.05 10.67
C GLN A 81 -19.56 -10.04 11.61
N SER A 82 -19.53 -10.36 12.91
CA SER A 82 -18.87 -9.50 13.91
C SER A 82 -17.38 -9.34 13.65
N ILE A 83 -16.69 -10.42 13.24
CA ILE A 83 -15.27 -10.38 12.84
C ILE A 83 -15.09 -9.54 11.57
N GLU A 84 -16.01 -9.67 10.63
CA GLU A 84 -15.93 -8.99 9.34
C GLU A 84 -16.05 -7.48 9.48
N GLU A 85 -16.98 -7.03 10.31
CA GLU A 85 -17.20 -5.63 10.69
C GLU A 85 -16.05 -5.09 11.57
N ALA A 86 -15.61 -5.84 12.58
CA ALA A 86 -14.57 -5.39 13.51
C ALA A 86 -13.21 -5.15 12.84
N PHE A 87 -12.93 -5.85 11.75
CA PHE A 87 -11.67 -5.76 11.01
C PHE A 87 -11.85 -5.23 9.59
N ALA A 88 -12.84 -4.37 9.34
CA ALA A 88 -13.01 -3.64 8.08
C ALA A 88 -12.04 -2.43 8.01
N PHE A 89 -10.73 -2.68 8.05
CA PHE A 89 -9.74 -1.60 8.00
C PHE A 89 -9.64 -0.93 6.64
N ASP A 90 -10.19 -1.54 5.60
CA ASP A 90 -10.25 -0.99 4.24
C ASP A 90 -10.97 0.38 4.20
N ASP A 91 -11.91 0.60 5.11
CA ASP A 91 -12.66 1.85 5.26
C ASP A 91 -11.83 2.98 5.90
N LEU A 92 -10.63 2.67 6.40
CA LEU A 92 -9.73 3.62 7.07
C LEU A 92 -8.64 4.19 6.15
N ALA A 93 -8.68 3.90 4.86
CA ALA A 93 -7.70 4.41 3.90
C ALA A 93 -7.67 5.95 3.93
N GLU A 94 -6.47 6.52 4.12
CA GLU A 94 -6.21 7.96 4.02
C GLU A 94 -6.38 8.46 2.56
N ASP A 95 -6.51 7.54 1.61
CA ASP A 95 -6.61 7.74 0.16
C ASP A 95 -7.95 8.29 -0.34
N PHE A 96 -8.37 9.45 0.16
CA PHE A 96 -9.51 10.18 -0.37
C PHE A 96 -9.07 11.13 -1.49
N TYR A 97 -8.81 10.62 -2.69
CA TYR A 97 -8.75 11.49 -3.85
C TYR A 97 -10.19 11.90 -4.20
N PRO A 98 -10.53 13.20 -4.25
CA PRO A 98 -11.78 13.58 -4.90
C PRO A 98 -11.70 13.01 -6.32
N ALA A 99 -12.56 12.02 -6.60
CA ALA A 99 -12.84 11.60 -7.95
C ALA A 99 -13.24 12.88 -8.67
N GLY A 100 -12.42 13.32 -9.63
CA GLY A 100 -12.68 14.57 -10.31
C GLY A 100 -14.12 14.56 -10.82
N GLU A 101 -14.93 15.50 -10.36
CA GLU A 101 -16.02 15.98 -11.21
C GLU A 101 -15.38 16.95 -12.20
N PRO A 102 -15.31 16.61 -13.51
CA PRO A 102 -14.95 17.57 -14.53
C PRO A 102 -16.21 18.38 -14.87
N GLU A 103 -16.73 19.17 -13.93
CA GLU A 103 -17.70 20.20 -14.24
C GLU A 103 -17.22 21.55 -13.69
N GLN A 104 -16.62 22.33 -14.60
CA GLN A 104 -16.46 23.79 -14.51
C GLN A 104 -15.42 24.34 -13.51
N ALA A 105 -14.26 23.70 -13.38
CA ALA A 105 -13.06 24.47 -13.09
C ALA A 105 -12.49 24.96 -14.42
N GLU A 106 -12.63 26.26 -14.72
CA GLU A 106 -11.90 26.91 -15.81
C GLU A 106 -10.41 26.62 -15.61
N LEU A 107 -9.86 25.70 -16.41
CA LEU A 107 -8.43 25.46 -16.48
C LEU A 107 -7.80 26.69 -17.16
N PRO A 108 -6.94 27.48 -16.50
CA PRO A 108 -6.17 28.47 -17.22
C PRO A 108 -5.20 27.74 -18.16
N ASP A 109 -5.27 28.11 -19.42
CA ASP A 109 -4.42 27.62 -20.50
C ASP A 109 -2.93 27.75 -20.11
N ILE A 110 -2.25 26.60 -20.08
CA ILE A 110 -0.79 26.45 -20.11
C ILE A 110 -0.09 27.03 -18.87
N LEU A 111 0.06 26.21 -17.82
CA LEU A 111 1.03 26.51 -16.77
C LEU A 111 2.45 26.33 -17.35
N PRO A 112 3.32 27.36 -17.29
CA PRO A 112 4.72 27.21 -17.68
C PRO A 112 5.39 26.18 -16.75
N MET A 113 6.35 25.43 -17.30
CA MET A 113 7.12 24.35 -16.65
C MET A 113 7.85 24.77 -15.35
N GLU A 114 7.74 26.02 -14.93
CA GLU A 114 8.40 26.61 -13.76
C GLU A 114 7.55 26.56 -12.48
N GLU A 115 6.27 26.14 -12.56
CA GLU A 115 5.34 26.02 -11.40
C GLU A 115 5.10 24.57 -10.94
N LEU A 116 6.05 23.66 -11.14
CA LEU A 116 5.99 22.30 -10.56
C LEU A 116 6.28 22.25 -9.05
N THR A 117 6.34 23.41 -8.39
CA THR A 117 6.55 23.50 -6.96
C THR A 117 5.23 23.82 -6.28
N THR A 118 4.80 22.93 -5.38
CA THR A 118 3.69 23.14 -4.44
C THR A 118 2.33 23.39 -5.09
N GLN A 119 1.81 22.38 -5.77
CA GLN A 119 0.35 22.26 -5.89
C GLN A 119 -0.16 21.90 -4.48
N GLU A 120 -0.61 22.90 -3.73
CA GLU A 120 -1.28 22.67 -2.44
C GLU A 120 -2.38 21.62 -2.66
N ALA A 121 -2.24 20.47 -1.99
CA ALA A 121 -3.28 19.46 -1.95
C ALA A 121 -4.61 20.14 -1.58
N PRO A 122 -5.75 19.76 -2.21
CA PRO A 122 -7.02 20.41 -1.98
C PRO A 122 -7.27 20.53 -0.47
N ALA A 123 -7.51 21.77 -0.03
CA ALA A 123 -7.59 22.14 1.37
C ALA A 123 -8.56 21.23 2.13
N GLY A 124 -8.02 20.32 2.96
CA GLY A 124 -8.81 19.43 3.80
C GLY A 124 -8.34 17.98 3.86
N LEU A 125 -7.47 17.52 2.95
CA LEU A 125 -6.93 16.16 3.02
C LEU A 125 -5.66 16.12 3.89
N PRO A 126 -5.57 15.21 4.87
CA PRO A 126 -4.35 15.04 5.63
C PRO A 126 -3.21 14.62 4.67
N PRO A 127 -1.99 15.15 4.85
CA PRO A 127 -0.87 14.76 3.99
C PRO A 127 -0.59 13.27 4.15
N ILE A 128 -0.14 12.62 3.07
CA ILE A 128 0.30 11.23 3.14
C ILE A 128 1.48 11.16 4.11
N ARG A 129 1.32 10.32 5.15
CA ARG A 129 2.33 10.16 6.21
C ARG A 129 3.09 8.86 6.10
N PHE A 130 2.55 7.90 5.36
CA PHE A 130 3.03 6.53 5.36
C PHE A 130 3.21 5.99 3.96
N LEU A 131 4.24 5.16 3.83
CA LEU A 131 4.54 4.32 2.69
C LEU A 131 4.32 2.87 3.10
N HIS A 132 3.76 2.06 2.20
CA HIS A 132 3.49 0.64 2.45
C HIS A 132 4.33 -0.26 1.55
N LEU A 133 5.03 -1.23 2.14
CA LEU A 133 5.82 -2.23 1.44
C LEU A 133 5.20 -3.60 1.57
N LYS A 134 5.34 -4.39 0.52
CA LYS A 134 5.11 -5.83 0.44
C LYS A 134 6.45 -6.53 0.25
N ASP A 135 6.58 -7.72 0.83
CA ASP A 135 7.76 -8.58 0.79
C ASP A 135 9.06 -7.87 1.22
N PRO A 136 9.09 -7.16 2.37
CA PRO A 136 10.26 -6.40 2.75
C PRO A 136 11.44 -7.32 3.07
N VAL A 137 12.63 -6.87 2.69
CA VAL A 137 13.92 -7.44 3.05
C VAL A 137 14.72 -6.33 3.72
N ILE A 138 15.07 -6.55 4.98
CA ILE A 138 15.86 -5.63 5.80
C ILE A 138 17.31 -6.10 5.78
N VAL A 139 18.22 -5.20 5.43
CA VAL A 139 19.66 -5.42 5.41
C VAL A 139 20.31 -4.46 6.40
N SER A 140 20.92 -5.02 7.43
CA SER A 140 21.67 -4.29 8.45
C SER A 140 23.12 -4.80 8.48
N PRO A 141 24.08 -4.05 9.05
CA PRO A 141 25.45 -4.53 9.19
C PRO A 141 25.50 -5.90 9.89
N GLY A 142 25.99 -6.93 9.19
CA GLY A 142 26.14 -8.29 9.71
C GLY A 142 24.88 -9.16 9.72
N SER A 143 23.72 -8.68 9.23
CA SER A 143 22.52 -9.52 9.13
C SER A 143 21.56 -9.07 8.02
N SER A 144 20.86 -10.03 7.43
CA SER A 144 19.73 -9.77 6.51
C SER A 144 18.50 -10.55 6.97
N MET A 145 17.35 -9.90 7.04
CA MET A 145 16.07 -10.51 7.39
C MET A 145 15.08 -10.31 6.24
N ALA A 146 14.64 -11.41 5.64
CA ALA A 146 13.60 -11.39 4.61
C ALA A 146 12.26 -11.78 5.23
N PHE A 147 11.20 -11.05 4.89
CA PHE A 147 9.85 -11.29 5.42
C PHE A 147 8.94 -11.98 4.41
N ARG A 148 9.45 -12.42 3.25
CA ARG A 148 8.64 -13.08 2.20
C ARG A 148 7.90 -14.32 2.70
N ASP A 149 8.47 -15.03 3.67
CA ASP A 149 7.87 -16.22 4.28
C ASP A 149 7.07 -15.88 5.56
N SER A 150 6.91 -14.60 5.89
CA SER A 150 6.08 -14.13 7.01
C SER A 150 4.61 -14.36 6.72
N ALA A 151 3.83 -14.64 7.77
CA ALA A 151 2.36 -14.69 7.68
C ALA A 151 1.75 -13.36 7.21
N LEU A 152 2.50 -12.26 7.40
CA LEU A 152 2.14 -10.94 6.88
C LEU A 152 3.40 -10.24 6.38
N PRO A 153 3.73 -10.40 5.08
CA PRO A 153 4.92 -9.80 4.49
C PRO A 153 4.64 -8.34 4.10
N ILE A 154 3.93 -7.56 4.92
CA ILE A 154 3.68 -6.15 4.66
C ILE A 154 4.23 -5.27 5.78
N MET A 155 4.65 -4.06 5.43
CA MET A 155 5.26 -3.11 6.34
C MET A 155 4.78 -1.70 6.07
N ARG A 156 4.43 -0.98 7.13
CA ARG A 156 4.06 0.44 7.09
C ARG A 156 5.19 1.29 7.65
N ILE A 157 5.66 2.26 6.88
CA ILE A 157 6.83 3.09 7.19
C ILE A 157 6.40 4.56 7.16
N ARG A 158 6.82 5.35 8.17
CA ARG A 158 6.61 6.79 8.16
C ARG A 158 7.54 7.45 7.13
N LEU A 159 6.98 8.28 6.25
CA LEU A 159 7.75 8.94 5.19
C LEU A 159 8.85 9.84 5.74
N ASN A 160 8.62 10.52 6.88
CA ASN A 160 9.63 11.37 7.52
C ASN A 160 10.80 10.63 8.20
N GLN A 161 10.83 9.29 8.12
CA GLN A 161 11.96 8.49 8.60
C GLN A 161 12.88 8.06 7.46
N ILE A 162 12.52 8.35 6.21
CA ILE A 162 13.25 7.90 5.03
C ILE A 162 14.33 8.94 4.71
N GLU A 163 15.59 8.51 4.82
CA GLU A 163 16.76 9.35 4.58
C GLU A 163 17.15 9.36 3.09
N GLY A 164 16.73 8.35 2.35
CA GLY A 164 16.95 8.22 0.92
C GLY A 164 16.21 7.02 0.34
N TRP A 165 16.01 7.03 -0.97
CA TRP A 165 15.27 5.99 -1.68
C TRP A 165 15.81 5.78 -3.10
N MET A 166 15.57 4.59 -3.65
CA MET A 166 15.90 4.22 -5.03
C MET A 166 14.78 3.36 -5.59
N LEU A 167 14.41 3.61 -6.85
CA LEU A 167 13.46 2.76 -7.56
C LEU A 167 14.17 1.57 -8.19
N GLY A 168 13.56 0.40 -8.00
CA GLY A 168 13.86 -0.82 -8.69
C GLY A 168 12.93 -1.04 -9.88
N ARG A 169 12.62 -2.30 -10.16
CA ARG A 169 11.75 -2.68 -11.27
C ARG A 169 10.32 -2.18 -11.04
N VAL A 170 9.74 -1.57 -12.05
CA VAL A 170 8.34 -1.12 -12.08
C VAL A 170 7.49 -2.22 -12.71
N MET A 171 6.40 -2.62 -12.05
CA MET A 171 5.37 -3.49 -12.61
C MET A 171 4.04 -2.72 -12.60
N MET A 172 3.52 -2.39 -13.77
CA MET A 172 2.17 -1.86 -13.87
C MET A 172 1.21 -3.04 -13.82
N MET A 173 0.37 -3.11 -12.79
CA MET A 173 -0.73 -4.06 -12.77
C MET A 173 -1.80 -3.57 -13.74
N THR A 174 -2.14 -4.42 -14.69
CA THR A 174 -3.29 -4.20 -15.56
C THR A 174 -4.54 -4.78 -14.88
N SER A 175 -5.74 -4.33 -15.27
CA SER A 175 -7.00 -4.88 -14.75
C SER A 175 -7.11 -6.41 -14.89
N ASP A 176 -6.32 -7.00 -15.79
CA ASP A 176 -6.27 -8.43 -16.08
C ASP A 176 -5.39 -9.22 -15.09
N ASP A 177 -4.61 -8.55 -14.24
CA ASP A 177 -3.74 -9.16 -13.23
C ASP A 177 -4.45 -9.34 -11.86
N TYR A 178 -5.68 -8.83 -11.74
CA TYR A 178 -6.54 -9.20 -10.62
C TYR A 178 -7.04 -10.63 -10.83
N PRO A 179 -6.81 -11.58 -9.91
CA PRO A 179 -7.65 -12.76 -9.88
C PRO A 179 -9.09 -12.25 -9.71
N SER A 180 -9.94 -12.48 -10.73
CA SER A 180 -11.37 -12.40 -10.53
C SER A 180 -11.68 -13.42 -9.45
N TYR A 181 -11.94 -12.95 -8.25
CA TYR A 181 -12.56 -13.76 -7.22
C TYR A 181 -14.01 -13.92 -7.68
N ASP A 182 -14.22 -14.85 -8.60
CA ASP A 182 -15.55 -15.39 -8.86
C ASP A 182 -16.00 -16.03 -7.54
N ASP A 183 -16.87 -15.33 -6.81
CA ASP A 183 -17.61 -15.84 -5.65
C ASP A 183 -18.68 -16.88 -6.07
N ASP A 184 -18.33 -17.76 -7.00
CA ASP A 184 -19.17 -18.86 -7.47
C ASP A 184 -18.43 -20.18 -7.24
N ASP A 185 -18.27 -20.57 -5.98
CA ASP A 185 -17.99 -21.97 -5.62
C ASP A 185 -18.88 -22.40 -4.44
N GLU A 186 -20.17 -22.09 -4.56
CA GLU A 186 -21.22 -22.86 -3.90
C GLU A 186 -21.74 -23.96 -4.84
N ASN A 187 -21.42 -25.21 -4.48
CA ASN A 187 -22.00 -26.48 -4.94
C ASN A 187 -21.37 -27.18 -6.15
N GLU A 188 -20.19 -27.81 -5.97
CA GLU A 188 -19.97 -29.13 -6.60
C GLU A 188 -19.33 -30.15 -5.64
N ALA A 189 -20.04 -31.27 -5.47
CA ALA A 189 -19.66 -32.42 -4.67
C ALA A 189 -18.36 -33.09 -5.18
N PRO A 190 -17.60 -33.80 -4.32
CA PRO A 190 -16.29 -34.30 -4.69
C PRO A 190 -16.40 -35.47 -5.68
N SER A 191 -16.12 -35.23 -6.96
CA SER A 191 -15.94 -36.30 -7.94
C SER A 191 -14.52 -36.85 -7.86
N SER A 192 -14.40 -38.11 -7.44
CA SER A 192 -13.13 -38.82 -7.34
C SER A 192 -12.51 -39.04 -8.72
N ARG A 193 -11.28 -38.58 -8.93
CA ARG A 193 -10.41 -39.09 -10.00
C ARG A 193 -8.98 -39.28 -9.50
N TYR A 194 -8.68 -40.50 -9.04
CA TYR A 194 -7.31 -41.00 -9.02
C TYR A 194 -6.85 -41.25 -10.46
N PRO A 195 -5.68 -40.76 -10.90
CA PRO A 195 -5.04 -41.27 -12.10
C PRO A 195 -4.43 -42.64 -11.79
N ARG A 196 -4.93 -43.67 -12.49
CA ARG A 196 -4.31 -45.00 -12.52
C ARG A 196 -2.95 -44.93 -13.23
N GLY A 197 -1.99 -45.59 -12.59
CA GLY A 197 -0.65 -46.03 -13.04
C GLY A 197 -0.23 -45.87 -14.50
N GLY A 198 1.00 -45.40 -14.66
CA GLY A 198 1.85 -45.62 -15.83
C GLY A 198 3.29 -45.86 -15.37
N PHE A 199 3.70 -47.13 -15.34
CA PHE A 199 5.10 -47.55 -15.23
C PHE A 199 5.87 -47.13 -16.48
N ILE A 200 7.11 -46.65 -16.31
CA ILE A 200 8.09 -46.66 -17.41
C ILE A 200 9.36 -47.31 -16.89
N GLN A 201 9.84 -48.22 -17.74
CA GLN A 201 10.96 -49.14 -17.62
C GLN A 201 12.30 -48.45 -17.89
#